data_AF-A0A8R1TR37-F1
#
_entry.id   AF-A0A8R1TR37-F1
#
_cell.length_a   1.000
_cell.length_b   1.000
_cell.length_c   1.000
_cell.angle_alpha   90.00
_cell.angle_beta   90.00
_cell.angle_gamma   90.00
#
_symmetry.space_group_name_H-M   'P 1'
#
loop_
_entity.id
_entity.type
_entity.pdbx_description
1 polymer ?
#
loop_
_entity_poly.entity_id
_entity_poly.type
_entity_poly.pdbx_seq_one_letter_code
_entity_poly.pdbx_strand_id
1 'polypeptide(L)'
;MLRKVLIIDSLSGIFQQLPVAPSLHFRHLRILLIQLIMILFLLFSAKIVSAIDVCNQREMACGSQIRSYPLLKSHETSRRDIEHDMEDIPLYDESYTPANIFDFSKAANVTGERICECPNDTSCDLKEGNIIKLDEMITLVFCDRIDDIFRRPCRGPRSLIRVIGQIHESGEALTTVVKTLLFCKCERGYQRIHVEPWSDHLYGFIYRCL
;
A
#
# COMPACT_ATOMS: atom_id res chain seq x y z
N MET A 1 25.46 5.22 30.50
CA MET A 1 26.57 4.41 31.05
C MET A 1 26.16 2.94 31.03
N LEU A 2 27.04 2.06 30.51
CA LEU A 2 26.88 0.59 30.37
C LEU A 2 25.82 0.13 29.34
N ARG A 3 25.99 -0.90 28.50
CA ARG A 3 27.09 -1.85 28.22
C ARG A 3 26.61 -2.67 27.00
N LYS A 4 27.08 -2.38 25.79
CA LYS A 4 26.88 -3.23 24.59
C LYS A 4 28.15 -3.23 23.73
N VAL A 5 29.26 -3.64 24.34
CA VAL A 5 30.52 -3.94 23.65
C VAL A 5 31.10 -5.16 24.34
N LEU A 6 30.74 -6.38 23.92
CA LEU A 6 31.46 -7.62 24.27
C LEU A 6 30.87 -8.90 23.65
N ILE A 7 30.58 -8.98 22.35
CA ILE A 7 30.48 -10.28 21.66
C ILE A 7 30.91 -10.13 20.18
N ILE A 8 32.18 -9.82 19.90
CA ILE A 8 32.74 -10.02 18.55
C ILE A 8 34.10 -10.78 18.60
N ASP A 9 34.79 -10.84 19.74
CA ASP A 9 36.15 -11.43 19.78
C ASP A 9 36.25 -12.96 19.92
N SER A 10 35.15 -13.73 19.86
CA SER A 10 35.26 -15.20 20.00
C SER A 10 35.32 -15.99 18.68
N LEU A 11 35.20 -15.36 17.51
CA LEU A 11 35.20 -16.08 16.23
C LEU A 11 36.57 -16.21 15.57
N SER A 12 37.58 -15.44 16.00
CA SER A 12 38.94 -15.53 15.43
C SER A 12 39.73 -16.75 15.93
N GLY A 13 39.41 -17.28 17.12
CA GLY A 13 40.14 -18.40 17.74
C GLY A 13 39.85 -19.78 17.15
N ILE A 14 38.73 -19.96 16.44
CA ILE A 14 38.33 -21.29 15.92
C ILE A 14 39.07 -21.63 14.60
N PHE A 15 39.67 -20.64 13.93
CA PHE A 15 40.32 -20.85 12.63
C PHE A 15 41.81 -21.23 12.69
N GLN A 16 42.47 -21.22 13.86
CA GLN A 16 43.91 -21.51 13.96
C GLN A 16 44.27 -22.96 14.31
N GLN A 17 43.30 -23.86 14.50
CA GLN A 17 43.58 -25.28 14.79
C GLN A 17 42.92 -26.21 13.77
N LEU A 18 43.35 -26.16 12.51
CA LEU A 18 43.22 -27.33 11.63
C LEU A 18 44.44 -27.43 10.68
N PRO A 19 45.22 -28.52 10.77
CA PRO A 19 46.43 -28.71 9.98
C PRO A 19 46.11 -28.86 8.49
N VAL A 20 46.82 -28.06 7.70
CA VAL A 20 46.73 -27.95 6.24
C VAL A 20 47.36 -29.18 5.59
N ALA A 21 46.57 -30.23 5.42
CA ALA A 21 46.77 -31.19 4.33
C ALA A 21 45.40 -31.35 3.63
N PRO A 22 44.96 -30.37 2.83
CA PRO A 22 43.64 -30.41 2.22
C PRO A 22 43.63 -31.50 1.15
N SER A 23 43.18 -32.69 1.54
CA SER A 23 42.79 -33.70 0.57
C SER A 23 41.74 -33.10 -0.38
N LEU A 24 41.83 -33.43 -1.67
CA LEU A 24 40.94 -32.94 -2.72
C LEU A 24 39.45 -33.08 -2.32
N HIS A 25 39.14 -34.14 -1.58
CA HIS A 25 37.82 -34.45 -1.05
C HIS A 25 37.28 -33.38 -0.08
N PHE A 26 38.12 -32.80 0.78
CA PHE A 26 37.70 -31.76 1.71
C PHE A 26 37.39 -30.44 1.00
N ARG A 27 38.12 -30.12 -0.08
CA ARG A 27 37.81 -28.97 -0.94
C ARG A 27 36.47 -29.16 -1.64
N HIS A 28 36.21 -30.34 -2.21
CA HIS A 28 34.93 -30.65 -2.86
C HIS A 28 33.74 -30.57 -1.90
N LEU A 29 33.88 -31.14 -0.69
CA LEU A 29 32.82 -31.10 0.32
C LEU A 29 32.51 -29.67 0.77
N ARG A 30 33.54 -28.83 0.94
CA ARG A 30 33.35 -27.40 1.26
C ARG A 30 32.63 -26.65 0.14
N ILE A 31 33.00 -26.89 -1.12
CA ILE A 31 32.33 -26.24 -2.27
C ILE A 31 30.86 -26.66 -2.34
N LEU A 32 30.56 -27.95 -2.19
CA LEU A 32 29.19 -28.47 -2.18
C LEU A 32 28.37 -27.88 -1.03
N LEU A 33 28.95 -27.76 0.17
CA LEU A 33 28.28 -27.16 1.32
C LEU A 33 27.99 -25.67 1.09
N ILE A 34 28.94 -24.90 0.53
CA ILE A 34 28.75 -23.49 0.20
C ILE A 34 27.66 -23.33 -0.87
N GLN A 35 27.67 -24.17 -1.91
CA GLN A 35 26.62 -24.16 -2.94
C GLN A 35 25.24 -24.47 -2.33
N LEU A 36 25.15 -25.47 -1.45
CA LEU A 36 23.90 -25.81 -0.76
C LEU A 36 23.39 -24.65 0.12
N ILE A 37 24.29 -23.99 0.86
CA ILE A 37 23.94 -22.82 1.68
C ILE A 37 23.46 -21.66 0.82
N MET A 38 24.13 -21.38 -0.31
CA MET A 38 23.71 -20.32 -1.24
C MET A 38 22.35 -20.62 -1.88
N ILE A 39 22.09 -21.87 -2.28
CA ILE A 39 20.78 -22.29 -2.80
C ILE A 39 19.71 -22.14 -1.71
N LEU A 40 19.99 -22.56 -0.48
CA LEU A 40 19.05 -22.43 0.63
C LEU A 40 18.77 -20.95 0.94
N PHE A 41 19.78 -20.09 0.91
CA PHE A 41 19.64 -18.65 1.10
C PHE A 41 18.76 -18.03 0.00
N LEU A 42 18.98 -18.40 -1.26
CA LEU A 42 18.16 -17.95 -2.40
C LEU A 42 16.69 -18.42 -2.28
N LEU A 43 16.47 -19.66 -1.84
CA LEU A 43 15.11 -20.19 -1.63
C LEU A 43 14.40 -19.52 -0.45
N PHE A 44 15.11 -19.25 0.65
CA PHE A 44 14.56 -18.50 1.78
C PHE A 44 14.29 -17.04 1.43
N SER A 45 15.19 -16.37 0.70
CA SER A 45 14.98 -14.99 0.28
C SER A 45 13.78 -14.86 -0.65
N ALA A 46 13.54 -15.83 -1.54
CA ALA A 46 12.38 -15.82 -2.42
C ALA A 46 11.04 -15.86 -1.66
N LYS A 47 10.97 -16.59 -0.52
CA LYS A 47 9.74 -16.64 0.29
C LYS A 47 9.44 -15.34 1.05
N ILE A 48 10.46 -14.57 1.39
CA ILE A 48 10.27 -13.32 2.15
C ILE A 48 9.70 -12.21 1.25
N VAL A 49 10.00 -12.22 -0.05
CA VAL A 49 9.66 -11.11 -0.96
C VAL A 49 8.17 -11.06 -1.36
N SER A 50 7.38 -12.11 -1.11
CA SER A 50 5.99 -12.17 -1.61
C SER A 50 4.94 -12.59 -0.59
N ALA A 51 5.25 -12.55 0.71
CA ALA A 51 4.23 -12.78 1.72
C ALA A 51 3.34 -11.52 1.83
N ILE A 52 2.31 -11.44 1.00
CA ILE A 52 1.18 -10.54 1.25
C ILE A 52 0.53 -11.05 2.53
N ASP A 53 0.32 -10.14 3.49
CA ASP A 53 -0.31 -10.50 4.77
C ASP A 53 -1.76 -10.97 4.56
N VAL A 54 -2.23 -11.84 5.44
CA VAL A 54 -3.66 -12.21 5.49
C VAL A 54 -4.46 -11.05 6.09
N CYS A 55 -5.65 -10.80 5.56
CA CYS A 55 -6.55 -9.77 6.07
C CYS A 55 -6.96 -10.09 7.52
N ASN A 56 -6.43 -9.33 8.47
CA ASN A 56 -6.63 -9.57 9.91
C ASN A 56 -8.02 -9.15 10.42
N GLN A 57 -8.77 -8.38 9.63
CA GLN A 57 -10.09 -7.84 9.98
C GLN A 57 -11.03 -7.99 8.78
N ARG A 58 -12.32 -8.19 9.05
CA ARG A 58 -13.34 -8.32 7.98
C ARG A 58 -13.64 -6.98 7.32
N GLU A 59 -13.51 -5.91 8.09
CA GLU A 59 -13.75 -4.51 7.69
C GLU A 59 -12.59 -3.91 6.89
N MET A 60 -11.50 -4.65 6.69
CA MET A 60 -10.37 -4.24 5.86
C MET A 60 -10.62 -4.64 4.40
N ALA A 61 -10.37 -3.72 3.46
CA ALA A 61 -10.38 -4.06 2.05
C ALA A 61 -9.22 -5.01 1.74
N CYS A 62 -9.49 -6.07 1.00
CA CYS A 62 -8.48 -7.01 0.53
C CYS A 62 -7.77 -6.54 -0.73
N GLY A 63 -8.39 -5.61 -1.45
CA GLY A 63 -7.87 -5.06 -2.68
C GLY A 63 -8.61 -3.80 -3.06
N SER A 64 -8.16 -3.18 -4.15
CA SER A 64 -8.80 -2.01 -4.71
C SER A 64 -8.69 -2.01 -6.23
N GLN A 65 -9.67 -1.41 -6.88
CA GLN A 65 -9.59 -1.01 -8.27
C GLN A 65 -9.39 0.51 -8.32
N ILE A 66 -8.31 0.93 -8.98
CA ILE A 66 -7.97 2.32 -9.21
C ILE A 66 -8.23 2.65 -10.68
N ARG A 67 -8.92 3.76 -10.93
CA ARG A 67 -9.24 4.27 -12.27
C ARG A 67 -8.53 5.60 -12.43
N SER A 68 -7.49 5.61 -13.25
CA SER A 68 -6.74 6.82 -13.57
C SER A 68 -7.26 7.41 -14.87
N TYR A 69 -7.71 8.66 -14.80
CA TYR A 69 -8.17 9.43 -15.96
C TYR A 69 -7.07 10.37 -16.42
N PRO A 70 -7.03 10.76 -17.71
CA PRO A 70 -6.13 11.80 -18.16
C PRO A 70 -6.54 13.15 -17.58
N LEU A 71 -5.57 14.04 -17.36
CA LEU A 71 -5.84 15.43 -17.00
C LEU A 71 -6.45 16.17 -18.19
N LEU A 72 -7.44 17.02 -17.92
CA LEU A 72 -7.90 18.01 -18.89
C LEU A 72 -6.74 18.95 -19.18
N LYS A 73 -6.42 19.14 -20.46
CA LYS A 73 -5.46 20.18 -20.86
C LYS A 73 -6.01 21.52 -20.37
N SER A 74 -5.33 22.13 -19.40
CA SER A 74 -5.66 23.47 -18.94
C SER A 74 -5.44 24.43 -20.10
N HIS A 75 -6.52 24.80 -20.78
CA HIS A 75 -6.52 26.03 -21.55
C HIS A 75 -6.46 27.18 -20.52
N GLU A 76 -5.26 27.71 -20.30
CA GLU A 76 -5.00 29.09 -19.85
C GLU A 76 -5.84 29.67 -18.69
N THR A 77 -6.16 28.90 -17.64
CA THR A 77 -6.68 29.50 -16.41
C THR A 77 -5.52 30.03 -15.56
N SER A 78 -5.01 31.19 -15.97
CA SER A 78 -4.35 32.19 -15.13
C SER A 78 -3.45 31.62 -14.02
N ARG A 79 -2.29 31.09 -14.42
CA ARG A 79 -1.10 31.05 -13.59
C ARG A 79 -0.67 32.50 -13.32
N ARG A 80 -1.43 33.22 -12.49
CA ARG A 80 -0.96 34.48 -11.88
C ARG A 80 0.14 34.05 -10.91
N ASP A 81 1.38 34.20 -11.36
CA ASP A 81 2.54 34.67 -10.60
C ASP A 81 2.48 34.48 -9.07
N ILE A 82 2.30 33.24 -8.61
CA ILE A 82 2.71 32.85 -7.26
C ILE A 82 3.93 31.98 -7.45
N GLU A 83 5.03 32.70 -7.69
CA GLU A 83 6.38 32.27 -7.40
C GLU A 83 6.44 32.00 -5.89
N HIS A 84 6.05 30.80 -5.47
CA HIS A 84 6.36 30.27 -4.15
C HIS A 84 7.11 28.97 -4.35
N ASP A 85 8.41 29.11 -4.18
CA ASP A 85 9.38 28.07 -3.87
C ASP A 85 8.94 27.34 -2.59
N MET A 86 8.04 26.38 -2.74
CA MET A 86 7.73 25.38 -1.72
C MET A 86 7.51 24.07 -2.46
N GLU A 87 8.47 23.16 -2.35
CA GLU A 87 8.39 21.73 -2.70
C GLU A 87 7.30 20.96 -1.91
N ASP A 88 6.25 21.64 -1.45
CA ASP A 88 5.15 21.05 -0.69
C ASP A 88 4.00 20.71 -1.65
N ILE A 89 3.86 19.40 -1.83
CA ILE A 89 2.79 18.71 -2.58
C ILE A 89 1.42 19.36 -2.30
N PRO A 90 0.60 19.64 -3.34
CA PRO A 90 -0.63 20.41 -3.18
C PRO A 90 -1.57 19.73 -2.17
N LEU A 91 -1.77 20.40 -1.04
CA LEU A 91 -2.71 19.98 -0.01
C LEU A 91 -4.13 20.26 -0.52
N TYR A 92 -4.93 19.21 -0.67
CA TYR A 92 -6.34 19.33 -1.06
C TYR A 92 -7.15 20.04 0.05
N ASP A 93 -7.83 21.12 -0.31
CA ASP A 93 -8.82 21.85 0.49
C ASP A 93 -10.12 21.96 -0.33
N GLU A 94 -11.25 21.52 0.25
CA GLU A 94 -12.58 21.58 -0.39
C GLU A 94 -12.97 23.00 -0.87
N SER A 95 -12.39 24.03 -0.25
CA SER A 95 -12.66 25.44 -0.56
C SER A 95 -11.93 25.93 -1.82
N TYR A 96 -10.94 25.18 -2.29
CA TYR A 96 -10.15 25.51 -3.47
C TYR A 96 -10.56 24.60 -4.63
N THR A 97 -10.81 25.20 -5.79
CA THR A 97 -11.02 24.45 -7.02
C THR A 97 -9.76 23.64 -7.32
N PRO A 98 -9.88 22.34 -7.64
CA PRO A 98 -8.74 21.50 -7.98
C PRO A 98 -7.86 22.18 -9.03
N ALA A 99 -6.56 22.30 -8.76
CA ALA A 99 -5.62 22.90 -9.71
C ALA A 99 -5.54 22.08 -11.01
N ASN A 100 -5.76 20.76 -10.89
CA ASN A 100 -5.68 19.78 -11.95
C ASN A 100 -7.01 19.01 -12.04
N ILE A 101 -7.78 19.25 -13.10
CA ILE A 101 -9.08 18.61 -13.29
C ILE A 101 -8.90 17.40 -14.22
N PHE A 102 -9.45 16.25 -13.85
CA PHE A 102 -9.44 15.04 -14.66
C PHE A 102 -10.57 15.02 -15.70
N ASP A 103 -10.30 14.46 -16.88
CA ASP A 103 -11.29 14.27 -17.95
C ASP A 103 -12.02 12.94 -17.77
N PHE A 104 -13.11 12.97 -16.99
CA PHE A 104 -13.99 11.82 -16.76
C PHE A 104 -14.80 11.41 -18.00
N SER A 105 -14.77 12.18 -19.10
CA SER A 105 -15.39 11.78 -20.36
C SER A 105 -14.57 10.76 -21.14
N LYS A 106 -13.29 10.58 -20.78
CA LYS A 106 -12.37 9.62 -21.41
C LYS A 106 -12.38 8.29 -20.68
N ALA A 107 -11.95 7.25 -21.40
CA ALA A 107 -11.71 5.95 -20.79
C ALA A 107 -10.60 6.06 -19.75
N ALA A 108 -10.85 5.54 -18.55
CA ALA A 108 -9.83 5.40 -17.52
C ALA A 108 -8.89 4.22 -17.81
N ASN A 109 -7.64 4.35 -17.41
CA ASN A 109 -6.78 3.21 -17.17
C ASN A 109 -7.19 2.57 -15.83
N VAL A 110 -7.43 1.26 -15.84
CA VAL A 110 -7.93 0.54 -14.67
C VAL A 110 -6.87 -0.41 -14.16
N THR A 111 -6.41 -0.21 -12.93
CA THR A 111 -5.47 -1.09 -12.24
C THR A 111 -6.14 -1.75 -11.05
N GLY A 112 -5.78 -3.00 -10.80
CA GLY A 112 -6.19 -3.76 -9.61
C GLY A 112 -5.01 -3.94 -8.69
N GLU A 113 -5.18 -3.57 -7.43
CA GLU A 113 -4.16 -3.69 -6.38
C GLU A 113 -4.65 -4.69 -5.33
N ARG A 114 -3.74 -5.54 -4.86
CA ARG A 114 -4.02 -6.50 -3.77
C ARG A 114 -3.36 -5.99 -2.49
N ILE A 115 -4.17 -5.80 -1.46
CA ILE A 115 -3.76 -5.24 -0.17
C ILE A 115 -3.43 -6.37 0.80
N CYS A 116 -4.28 -7.40 0.87
CA CYS A 116 -4.10 -8.56 1.73
C CYS A 116 -4.75 -9.81 1.13
N GLU A 117 -4.39 -10.98 1.62
CA GLU A 117 -5.01 -12.24 1.26
C GLU A 117 -6.24 -12.54 2.12
N CYS A 118 -7.32 -12.96 1.48
CA CYS A 118 -8.53 -13.31 2.20
C CYS A 118 -8.39 -14.66 2.91
N PRO A 119 -8.97 -14.81 4.11
CA PRO A 119 -8.92 -16.07 4.84
C PRO A 119 -9.85 -17.13 4.22
N ASN A 120 -9.61 -18.41 4.55
CA ASN A 120 -10.50 -19.55 4.25
C ASN A 120 -10.82 -19.76 2.77
N ASP A 121 -9.83 -19.65 1.89
CA ASP A 121 -9.97 -19.84 0.43
C ASP A 121 -10.97 -18.89 -0.25
N THR A 122 -11.41 -17.84 0.46
CA THR A 122 -12.21 -16.78 -0.18
C THR A 122 -11.30 -15.98 -1.11
N SER A 123 -11.86 -15.46 -2.21
CA SER A 123 -11.09 -14.77 -3.24
C SER A 123 -11.34 -13.27 -3.19
N CYS A 124 -10.25 -12.50 -3.21
CA CYS A 124 -10.32 -11.04 -3.34
C CYS A 124 -10.50 -10.65 -4.81
N ASP A 125 -11.68 -10.93 -5.36
CA ASP A 125 -12.04 -10.54 -6.72
C ASP A 125 -13.20 -9.54 -6.67
N LEU A 126 -13.27 -8.69 -7.69
CA LEU A 126 -14.34 -7.72 -7.85
C LEU A 126 -15.65 -8.45 -8.20
N LYS A 127 -16.56 -8.51 -7.23
CA LYS A 127 -17.88 -9.17 -7.36
C LYS A 127 -18.99 -8.20 -6.97
N GLU A 128 -20.21 -8.50 -7.39
CA GLU A 128 -21.35 -7.71 -6.93
C GLU A 128 -21.57 -7.96 -5.43
N GLY A 129 -21.69 -6.86 -4.67
CA GLY A 129 -21.98 -6.92 -3.23
C GLY A 129 -20.77 -7.07 -2.30
N ASN A 130 -19.54 -7.20 -2.80
CA ASN A 130 -18.31 -7.13 -2.00
C ASN A 130 -17.47 -5.86 -2.25
N ILE A 131 -18.06 -4.86 -2.93
CA ILE A 131 -17.37 -3.63 -3.28
C ILE A 131 -17.97 -2.39 -2.65
N ILE A 132 -17.12 -1.40 -2.38
CA ILE A 132 -17.50 -0.05 -2.01
C ILE A 132 -16.82 0.92 -2.98
N LYS A 133 -17.62 1.61 -3.81
CA LYS A 133 -17.15 2.73 -4.63
C LYS A 133 -17.11 3.98 -3.75
N LEU A 134 -15.92 4.55 -3.57
CA LEU A 134 -15.75 5.79 -2.79
C LEU A 134 -15.93 7.02 -3.66
N ASP A 135 -15.35 7.02 -4.85
CA ASP A 135 -15.50 8.06 -5.86
C ASP A 135 -15.32 7.47 -7.27
N GLU A 136 -15.19 8.30 -8.29
CA GLU A 136 -15.01 7.87 -9.68
C GLU A 136 -13.70 7.13 -9.95
N MET A 137 -12.72 7.25 -9.05
CA MET A 137 -11.36 6.71 -9.20
C MET A 137 -11.10 5.50 -8.31
N ILE A 138 -11.70 5.43 -7.12
CA ILE A 138 -11.37 4.41 -6.12
C ILE A 138 -12.57 3.53 -5.81
N THR A 139 -12.41 2.23 -6.07
CA THR A 139 -13.33 1.18 -5.62
C THR A 139 -12.58 0.21 -4.72
N LEU A 140 -13.08 -0.01 -3.52
CA LEU A 140 -12.54 -0.98 -2.57
C LEU A 140 -13.21 -2.34 -2.75
N VAL A 141 -12.45 -3.41 -2.58
CA VAL A 141 -12.90 -4.80 -2.68
C VAL A 141 -12.66 -5.49 -1.34
N PHE A 142 -13.65 -6.26 -0.88
CA PHE A 142 -13.63 -6.97 0.40
C PHE A 142 -13.75 -8.48 0.18
N CYS A 143 -13.27 -9.25 1.17
CA CYS A 143 -13.32 -10.72 1.12
C CYS A 143 -14.75 -11.27 1.19
N ASP A 144 -15.58 -10.63 2.03
CA ASP A 144 -16.97 -11.02 2.27
C ASP A 144 -17.93 -9.98 1.67
N ARG A 145 -19.23 -10.30 1.67
CA ARG A 145 -20.26 -9.34 1.27
C ARG A 145 -20.29 -8.17 2.23
N ILE A 146 -20.46 -6.96 1.68
CA ILE A 146 -20.51 -5.71 2.43
C ILE A 146 -21.58 -5.73 3.52
N ASP A 147 -22.74 -6.33 3.26
CA ASP A 147 -23.86 -6.35 4.21
C ASP A 147 -23.60 -7.29 5.41
N ASP A 148 -22.70 -8.26 5.25
CA ASP A 148 -22.27 -9.16 6.34
C ASP A 148 -21.18 -8.53 7.21
N ILE A 149 -20.29 -7.74 6.58
CA ILE A 149 -19.20 -6.99 7.22
C ILE A 149 -19.76 -5.79 7.99
N PHE A 150 -20.45 -4.89 7.29
CA PHE A 150 -20.91 -3.60 7.82
C PHE A 150 -22.41 -3.63 8.13
N ARG A 151 -22.76 -4.35 9.21
CA ARG A 151 -24.16 -4.55 9.64
C ARG A 151 -24.88 -3.28 10.07
N ARG A 152 -24.16 -2.19 10.32
CA ARG A 152 -24.72 -0.91 10.74
C ARG A 152 -24.18 0.19 9.84
N PRO A 153 -25.06 1.10 9.38
CA PRO A 153 -24.61 2.26 8.63
C PRO A 153 -23.83 3.19 9.55
N CYS A 154 -22.96 3.98 8.94
CA CYS A 154 -22.27 5.05 9.62
C CYS A 154 -23.27 6.07 10.21
N ARG A 155 -23.05 6.49 11.46
CA ARG A 155 -23.87 7.52 12.13
C ARG A 155 -22.98 8.58 12.78
N GLY A 156 -23.35 9.84 12.60
CA GLY A 156 -22.67 10.98 13.21
C GLY A 156 -21.24 11.21 12.69
N PRO A 157 -20.42 11.96 13.43
CA PRO A 157 -19.12 12.45 12.95
C PRO A 157 -17.99 11.41 12.97
N ARG A 158 -18.15 10.26 13.65
CA ARG A 158 -17.12 9.19 13.72
C ARG A 158 -17.15 8.25 12.52
N SER A 159 -17.65 8.71 11.39
CA SER A 159 -17.86 7.95 10.16
C SER A 159 -16.74 8.13 9.14
N LEU A 160 -15.59 8.66 9.56
CA LEU A 160 -14.49 8.93 8.64
C LEU A 160 -13.85 7.64 8.15
N ILE A 161 -13.75 7.54 6.84
CA ILE A 161 -13.06 6.48 6.11
C ILE A 161 -11.72 7.02 5.66
N ARG A 162 -10.65 6.22 5.81
CA ARG A 162 -9.34 6.56 5.26
C ARG A 162 -8.89 5.54 4.25
N VAL A 163 -8.37 6.02 3.13
CA VAL A 163 -7.68 5.22 2.11
C VAL A 163 -6.28 5.75 1.96
N ILE A 164 -5.29 4.88 2.16
CA ILE A 164 -3.88 5.25 2.21
C ILE A 164 -3.17 4.64 1.02
N GLY A 165 -2.34 5.43 0.35
CA GLY A 165 -1.61 5.01 -0.84
C GLY A 165 -0.63 6.05 -1.35
N GLN A 166 -0.02 5.76 -2.50
CA GLN A 166 0.81 6.74 -3.21
C GLN A 166 -0.08 7.78 -3.90
N ILE A 167 0.29 9.04 -3.79
CA ILE A 167 -0.45 10.14 -4.40
C ILE A 167 -0.02 10.32 -5.86
N HIS A 168 -0.98 10.62 -6.72
CA HIS A 168 -0.73 11.05 -8.08
C HIS A 168 -0.03 12.42 -8.08
N GLU A 169 0.79 12.69 -9.09
CA GLU A 169 1.52 13.97 -9.24
C GLU A 169 0.61 15.21 -9.21
N SER A 170 -0.66 15.06 -9.55
CA SER A 170 -1.64 16.13 -9.49
C SER A 170 -2.07 16.52 -8.06
N GLY A 171 -1.80 15.67 -7.07
CA GLY A 171 -2.31 15.78 -5.69
C GLY A 171 -3.78 15.35 -5.50
N GLU A 172 -4.48 15.07 -6.59
CA GLU A 172 -5.95 14.94 -6.59
C GLU A 172 -6.45 13.49 -6.66
N ALA A 173 -5.54 12.53 -6.79
CA ALA A 173 -5.86 11.11 -6.91
C ALA A 173 -4.80 10.26 -6.20
N LEU A 174 -5.14 9.01 -5.89
CA LEU A 174 -4.16 8.00 -5.51
C LEU A 174 -3.80 7.15 -6.74
N THR A 175 -2.54 6.78 -6.87
CA THR A 175 -2.05 5.84 -7.90
C THR A 175 -2.07 4.40 -7.41
N THR A 176 -1.96 4.20 -6.09
CA THR A 176 -2.02 2.89 -5.43
C THR A 176 -2.85 2.98 -4.16
N VAL A 177 -3.29 1.84 -3.63
CA VAL A 177 -3.87 1.76 -2.28
C VAL A 177 -3.20 0.62 -1.55
N VAL A 178 -2.61 0.94 -0.40
CA VAL A 178 -1.87 -0.03 0.43
C VAL A 178 -2.58 -0.34 1.73
N LYS A 179 -3.51 0.52 2.17
CA LYS A 179 -4.23 0.32 3.42
C LYS A 179 -5.55 1.08 3.42
N THR A 180 -6.54 0.52 4.09
CA THR A 180 -7.86 1.13 4.26
C THR A 180 -8.30 1.04 5.71
N LEU A 181 -8.97 2.08 6.20
CA LEU A 181 -9.57 2.11 7.54
C LEU A 181 -11.04 2.50 7.41
N LEU A 182 -11.92 1.51 7.54
CA LEU A 182 -13.37 1.64 7.47
C LEU A 182 -13.98 0.87 8.63
N PHE A 183 -14.97 1.46 9.30
CA PHE A 183 -15.66 0.81 10.44
C PHE A 183 -17.18 0.72 10.22
N CYS A 184 -17.68 1.29 9.13
CA CYS A 184 -19.08 1.35 8.78
C CYS A 184 -19.23 1.65 7.28
N LYS A 185 -20.43 1.41 6.74
CA LYS A 185 -20.80 1.72 5.36
C LYS A 185 -21.68 2.98 5.31
N CYS A 186 -21.46 3.85 4.34
CA CYS A 186 -22.35 4.96 4.04
C CYS A 186 -23.43 4.51 3.04
N GLU A 187 -24.71 4.72 3.37
CA GLU A 187 -25.83 4.32 2.49
C GLU A 187 -25.98 5.25 1.27
N ARG A 188 -25.65 6.54 1.45
CA ARG A 188 -25.83 7.59 0.43
C ARG A 188 -24.57 7.88 -0.40
N GLY A 189 -23.52 7.11 -0.17
CA GLY A 189 -22.21 7.36 -0.79
C GLY A 189 -21.27 8.17 0.09
N TYR A 190 -20.17 8.60 -0.52
CA TYR A 190 -19.00 9.12 0.16
C TYR A 190 -18.59 10.45 -0.46
N GLN A 191 -18.03 11.33 0.37
CA GLN A 191 -17.43 12.60 -0.06
C GLN A 191 -16.03 12.69 0.51
N ARG A 192 -15.03 12.90 -0.34
CA ARG A 192 -13.68 13.21 0.10
C ARG A 192 -13.68 14.59 0.76
N ILE A 193 -13.09 14.69 1.94
CA ILE A 193 -13.06 15.94 2.71
C ILE A 193 -11.66 16.51 2.86
N HIS A 194 -10.63 15.65 2.85
CA HIS A 194 -9.27 16.09 3.06
C HIS A 194 -8.27 15.03 2.61
N VAL A 195 -7.04 15.46 2.34
CA VAL A 195 -5.87 14.61 2.07
C VAL A 195 -4.81 14.95 3.11
N GLU A 196 -4.36 13.95 3.87
CA GLU A 196 -3.34 14.12 4.91
C GLU A 196 -2.06 13.33 4.54
N PRO A 197 -0.86 13.84 4.87
CA PRO A 197 0.36 13.04 4.76
C PRO A 197 0.30 11.84 5.72
N TRP A 198 0.85 10.71 5.27
CA TRP A 198 0.96 9.47 6.04
C TRP A 198 2.44 9.03 6.10
N SER A 199 2.74 8.00 6.90
CA SER A 199 4.11 7.46 6.97
C SER A 199 4.61 6.99 5.61
N ASP A 200 5.94 6.92 5.46
CA ASP A 200 6.60 6.31 4.29
C ASP A 200 6.29 7.00 2.95
N HIS A 201 6.07 8.32 2.97
CA HIS A 201 5.73 9.14 1.78
C HIS A 201 4.38 8.76 1.14
N LEU A 202 3.49 8.17 1.94
CA LEU A 202 2.12 7.88 1.53
C LEU A 202 1.19 9.03 1.92
N TYR A 203 -0.03 8.99 1.38
CA TYR A 203 -1.07 9.96 1.67
C TYR A 203 -2.37 9.26 2.03
N GLY A 204 -3.08 9.81 3.00
CA GLY A 204 -4.39 9.37 3.45
C GLY A 204 -5.50 10.25 2.86
N PHE A 205 -6.33 9.68 2.01
CA PHE A 205 -7.55 10.32 1.53
C PHE A 205 -8.67 10.04 2.55
N ILE A 206 -9.25 11.10 3.10
CA ILE A 206 -10.29 11.00 4.12
C ILE A 206 -11.65 11.25 3.47
N TYR A 207 -12.59 10.35 3.71
CA TYR A 207 -13.97 10.44 3.25
C TYR A 207 -14.93 10.49 4.42
N ARG A 208 -16.04 11.22 4.25
CA ARG A 208 -17.22 11.18 5.12
C ARG A 208 -18.41 10.61 4.37
N CYS A 209 -19.46 10.22 5.10
CA CYS A 209 -20.75 9.93 4.50
C CYS A 209 -21.49 11.19 4.04
N LEU A 210 -22.26 11.03 2.96
CA LEU A 210 -23.27 12.00 2.50
C LEU A 210 -24.60 11.89 3.28
#